data_AF-A0A9L0IJ70-F1
#
_entry.id   AF-A0A9L0IJ70-F1
#
_cell.length_a   1.000
_cell.length_b   1.000
_cell.length_c   1.000
_cell.angle_alpha   90.00
_cell.angle_beta   90.00
_cell.angle_gamma   90.00
#
_symmetry.space_group_name_H-M   'P 1'
#
loop_
_entity.id
_entity.type
_entity.pdbx_description
1 polymer ?
#
loop_
_entity_poly.entity_id
_entity_poly.type
_entity_poly.pdbx_seq_one_letter_code
_entity_poly.pdbx_strand_id
1 'polypeptide(L)'
;MLRQRSLLLTLLGLLSLGSALSQECIGYKVSTCRDCIKSGPGCTWCQKLNFTGQGEPDSHRCDTREQLLQKGCAADDIMDPRSFAETQEDQKRGQKQLSPQKVTIHLRPGFGSFVDKTVLPFVNTHPEKLRNPCPNKEKECQPPFAFRHVLKLTDNSNQFQTEVGKQLISGNLDAPEGGLDAMMQVAACPEEIGWRNVTRLLVFATDDGFHFAGDGKLGAILTPNDGRCHLEDNVYKRSNEFDYPSVGQLAHKLAESNIQPIFAVTERMVKTYEKLTEIIPKSAVGTLSDDSSNVVQLIKAAYEKLSSRVFLEHGTLPDTLRVTYDSFCSNGVSNVNQPRGDCDNVRIGIPVRFQPDLLEGSLPVTARRKCTQVDGLAWGQARDRSQCPSLVQFPCFQILSEAATVPV
;
A
#
# COMPACT_ATOMS: atom_id res chain seq x y z
N MET A 1 -19.43 27.71 -56.02
CA MET A 1 -19.21 26.74 -54.93
C MET A 1 -18.29 25.56 -55.30
N LEU A 2 -17.26 25.74 -56.15
CA LEU A 2 -16.28 24.68 -56.45
C LEU A 2 -14.82 25.01 -56.07
N ARG A 3 -14.54 26.22 -55.57
CA ARG A 3 -13.15 26.65 -55.27
C ARG A 3 -12.74 26.51 -53.80
N GLN A 4 -13.68 26.15 -52.91
CA GLN A 4 -13.47 26.03 -51.47
C GLN A 4 -13.34 24.57 -50.98
N ARG A 5 -13.61 23.59 -51.85
CA ARG A 5 -13.49 22.15 -51.51
C ARG A 5 -12.09 21.59 -51.71
N SER A 6 -11.22 22.22 -52.52
CA SER A 6 -9.83 21.75 -52.71
C SER A 6 -8.88 22.12 -51.57
N LEU A 7 -9.20 23.11 -50.72
CA LEU A 7 -8.36 23.50 -49.58
C LEU A 7 -8.62 22.69 -48.30
N LEU A 8 -9.78 22.04 -48.17
CA LEU A 8 -10.07 21.16 -47.03
C LEU A 8 -9.46 19.76 -47.19
N LEU A 9 -9.28 19.28 -48.43
CA LEU A 9 -8.67 17.97 -48.71
C LEU A 9 -7.14 17.97 -48.55
N THR A 10 -6.49 19.14 -48.64
CA THR A 10 -5.04 19.26 -48.37
C THR A 10 -4.72 19.45 -46.89
N LEU A 11 -5.66 19.96 -46.07
CA LEU A 11 -5.45 20.12 -44.63
C LEU A 11 -5.74 18.85 -43.81
N LEU A 12 -6.58 17.93 -44.32
CA LEU A 12 -6.77 16.60 -43.70
C LEU A 12 -5.62 15.63 -43.99
N GLY A 13 -4.76 15.91 -44.98
CA GLY A 13 -3.57 15.09 -45.27
C GLY A 13 -2.37 15.37 -44.37
N LEU A 14 -2.41 16.43 -43.56
CA LEU A 14 -1.29 16.87 -42.70
C LEU A 14 -1.53 16.66 -41.19
N LEU A 15 -2.67 16.08 -40.80
CA LEU A 15 -3.02 15.76 -39.41
C LEU A 15 -3.07 14.25 -39.12
N SER A 16 -2.62 13.40 -40.06
CA SER A 16 -2.43 11.95 -39.87
C SER A 16 -1.00 11.55 -39.50
N LEU A 17 -0.10 12.50 -39.20
CA LEU A 17 1.13 12.21 -38.45
C LEU A 17 0.76 12.08 -36.97
N GLY A 18 0.02 11.02 -36.65
CA GLY A 18 0.07 10.43 -35.32
C GLY A 18 1.55 10.16 -35.03
N SER A 19 2.00 10.63 -33.87
CA SER A 19 3.33 10.39 -33.33
C SER A 19 3.65 8.90 -33.34
N ALA A 20 4.26 8.43 -34.43
CA ALA A 20 5.07 7.25 -34.40
C ALA A 20 6.25 7.61 -33.50
N LEU A 21 6.21 7.14 -32.25
CA LEU A 21 7.42 7.05 -31.44
C LEU A 21 8.38 6.18 -32.25
N SER A 22 9.31 6.81 -32.97
CA SER A 22 10.48 6.11 -33.51
C SER A 22 11.19 5.54 -32.29
N GLN A 23 11.13 4.24 -32.11
CA GLN A 23 11.79 3.56 -31.01
C GLN A 23 13.29 3.55 -31.33
N GLU A 24 13.98 4.65 -31.01
CA GLU A 24 15.36 4.86 -31.42
C GLU A 24 16.30 3.84 -30.73
N CYS A 25 17.08 3.11 -31.51
CA CYS A 25 18.15 2.25 -31.01
C CYS A 25 19.50 2.97 -31.09
N ILE A 26 20.14 3.22 -29.95
CA ILE A 26 21.46 3.87 -29.88
C ILE A 26 22.54 2.80 -29.72
N GLY A 27 22.88 2.11 -30.81
CA GLY A 27 23.87 1.02 -30.84
C GLY A 27 25.29 1.49 -31.19
N TYR A 28 25.94 2.31 -30.36
CA TYR A 28 27.35 2.70 -30.61
C TYR A 28 28.34 1.67 -30.03
N LYS A 29 29.21 1.09 -30.87
CA LYS A 29 30.25 0.10 -30.51
C LYS A 29 29.75 -1.23 -29.92
N VAL A 30 28.63 -1.73 -30.41
CA VAL A 30 28.11 -3.05 -30.03
C VAL A 30 28.73 -4.12 -30.92
N SER A 31 29.35 -5.16 -30.35
CA SER A 31 29.90 -6.30 -31.13
C SER A 31 29.21 -7.63 -30.85
N THR A 32 28.29 -7.68 -29.89
CA THR A 32 27.58 -8.90 -29.51
C THR A 32 26.07 -8.68 -29.44
N CYS A 33 25.30 -9.73 -29.74
CA CYS A 33 23.84 -9.72 -29.58
C CYS A 33 23.42 -9.28 -28.17
N ARG A 34 24.12 -9.72 -27.14
CA ARG A 34 23.79 -9.38 -25.74
C ARG A 34 23.94 -7.89 -25.47
N ASP A 35 25.02 -7.29 -25.95
CA ASP A 35 25.28 -5.87 -25.73
C ASP A 35 24.29 -5.00 -26.52
N CYS A 36 23.81 -5.49 -27.67
CA CYS A 36 22.76 -4.84 -28.46
C CYS A 36 21.44 -4.73 -27.70
N ILE A 37 20.96 -5.83 -27.14
CA ILE A 37 19.69 -5.85 -26.39
C ILE A 37 19.77 -4.96 -25.15
N LYS A 38 20.95 -4.83 -24.54
CA LYS A 38 21.18 -3.91 -23.42
C LYS A 38 21.20 -2.44 -23.81
N SER A 39 21.42 -2.11 -25.09
CA SER A 39 21.48 -0.72 -25.55
C SER A 39 20.12 -0.01 -25.46
N GLY A 40 19.01 -0.75 -25.50
CA GLY A 40 17.69 -0.18 -25.24
C GLY A 40 16.53 -1.09 -25.69
N PRO A 41 15.30 -0.78 -25.25
CA PRO A 41 14.10 -1.59 -25.53
C PRO A 41 13.66 -1.57 -27.00
N GLY A 42 14.21 -0.69 -27.83
CA GLY A 42 14.01 -0.66 -29.28
C GLY A 42 15.11 -1.35 -30.09
N CYS A 43 16.15 -1.89 -29.44
CA CYS A 43 17.28 -2.49 -30.11
C CYS A 43 17.07 -3.99 -30.37
N THR A 44 17.27 -4.39 -31.62
CA THR A 44 17.14 -5.78 -32.10
C THR A 44 18.41 -6.20 -32.82
N TRP A 45 18.68 -7.50 -32.90
CA TRP A 45 19.92 -8.04 -33.49
C TRP A 45 19.68 -9.01 -34.65
N CYS A 46 20.41 -8.87 -35.75
CA CYS A 46 20.33 -9.79 -36.90
C CYS A 46 21.32 -10.97 -36.78
N GLN A 47 20.80 -12.20 -36.71
CA GLN A 47 21.61 -13.43 -36.63
C GLN A 47 22.05 -13.99 -38.00
N LYS A 48 21.55 -13.44 -39.11
CA LYS A 48 21.83 -13.91 -40.47
C LYS A 48 23.34 -14.01 -40.74
N LEU A 49 23.79 -15.16 -41.25
CA LEU A 49 25.17 -15.37 -41.66
C LEU A 49 25.52 -14.46 -42.85
N ASN A 50 26.75 -13.92 -42.88
CA ASN A 50 27.24 -12.99 -43.91
C ASN A 50 26.36 -11.75 -44.12
N PHE A 51 25.69 -11.27 -43.07
CA PHE A 51 24.89 -10.05 -43.10
C PHE A 51 25.74 -8.77 -43.23
N THR A 52 26.91 -8.74 -42.59
CA THR A 52 27.89 -7.66 -42.69
C THR A 52 28.80 -7.86 -43.91
N GLY A 53 29.05 -6.80 -44.67
CA GLY A 53 29.98 -6.80 -45.78
C GLY A 53 31.44 -6.99 -45.34
N GLN A 54 32.34 -7.33 -46.27
CA GLN A 54 33.77 -7.42 -45.96
C GLN A 54 34.30 -6.07 -45.44
N GLY A 55 34.77 -6.05 -44.20
CA GLY A 55 35.30 -4.85 -43.54
C GLY A 55 34.27 -4.03 -42.76
N GLU A 56 32.99 -4.41 -42.78
CA GLU A 56 31.96 -3.76 -41.95
C GLU A 56 31.96 -4.30 -40.52
N PRO A 57 31.82 -3.44 -39.50
CA PRO A 57 31.77 -3.89 -38.12
C PRO A 57 30.46 -4.61 -37.80
N ASP A 58 30.51 -5.60 -36.89
CA ASP A 58 29.32 -6.32 -36.42
C ASP A 58 28.29 -5.44 -35.72
N SER A 59 28.63 -4.18 -35.39
CA SER A 59 27.66 -3.19 -34.89
C SER A 59 26.51 -2.93 -35.86
N HIS A 60 26.69 -3.15 -37.18
CA HIS A 60 25.60 -3.02 -38.16
C HIS A 60 24.48 -4.04 -37.98
N ARG A 61 24.72 -5.12 -37.21
CA ARG A 61 23.71 -6.12 -36.86
C ARG A 61 22.76 -5.65 -35.77
N CYS A 62 23.09 -4.59 -35.04
CA CYS A 62 22.27 -4.02 -33.98
C CYS A 62 21.53 -2.78 -34.48
N ASP A 63 20.21 -2.87 -34.60
CA ASP A 63 19.39 -1.72 -35.00
C ASP A 63 17.91 -1.90 -34.64
N THR A 64 17.06 -0.96 -35.04
CA THR A 64 15.60 -1.14 -34.96
C THR A 64 15.12 -2.25 -35.91
N ARG A 65 13.99 -2.89 -35.58
CA ARG A 65 13.42 -3.98 -36.38
C ARG A 65 13.16 -3.55 -37.82
N GLU A 66 12.62 -2.36 -38.01
CA GLU A 66 12.31 -1.78 -39.31
C GLU A 66 13.58 -1.59 -40.15
N GLN A 67 14.66 -1.09 -39.55
CA GLN A 67 15.93 -0.88 -40.25
C GLN A 67 16.63 -2.19 -40.60
N LEU A 68 16.57 -3.21 -39.74
CA LEU A 68 17.12 -4.53 -40.06
C LEU A 68 16.37 -5.21 -41.22
N LEU A 69 15.04 -5.07 -41.27
CA LEU A 69 14.24 -5.56 -42.40
C LEU A 69 14.61 -4.83 -43.70
N GLN A 70 14.77 -3.51 -43.66
CA GLN A 70 15.21 -2.72 -44.82
C GLN A 70 16.61 -3.10 -45.29
N LYS A 71 17.51 -3.46 -44.37
CA LYS A 71 18.88 -3.95 -44.67
C LYS A 71 18.91 -5.41 -45.14
N GLY A 72 17.76 -6.08 -45.27
CA GLY A 72 17.67 -7.44 -45.81
C GLY A 72 17.91 -8.56 -44.80
N CYS A 73 17.76 -8.28 -43.50
CA CYS A 73 17.63 -9.32 -42.48
C CYS A 73 16.22 -9.92 -42.57
N ALA A 74 16.10 -11.25 -42.64
CA ALA A 74 14.78 -11.89 -42.65
C ALA A 74 14.11 -11.71 -41.28
N ALA A 75 12.77 -11.68 -41.23
CA ALA A 75 12.05 -11.51 -39.97
C ALA A 75 12.37 -12.59 -38.94
N ASP A 76 12.62 -13.83 -39.39
CA ASP A 76 13.00 -14.97 -38.55
C ASP A 76 14.46 -14.91 -38.06
N ASP A 77 15.27 -14.07 -38.70
CA ASP A 77 16.67 -13.82 -38.32
C ASP A 77 16.82 -12.62 -37.37
N ILE A 78 15.73 -11.97 -36.96
CA ILE A 78 15.76 -10.83 -36.03
C ILE A 78 15.50 -11.32 -34.60
N MET A 79 16.50 -11.13 -33.74
CA MET A 79 16.42 -11.39 -32.31
C MET A 79 15.86 -10.15 -31.60
N ASP A 80 14.62 -10.28 -31.10
CA ASP A 80 13.87 -9.25 -30.36
C ASP A 80 13.29 -9.87 -29.07
N PRO A 81 14.12 -10.08 -28.02
CA PRO A 81 13.64 -10.61 -26.75
C PRO A 81 12.80 -9.55 -26.03
N ARG A 82 11.50 -9.81 -25.92
CA ARG A 82 10.57 -8.97 -25.14
C ARG A 82 10.37 -9.54 -23.74
N SER A 83 10.28 -8.66 -22.76
CA SER A 83 9.81 -9.03 -21.42
C SER A 83 8.40 -9.60 -21.54
N PHE A 84 8.19 -10.81 -21.02
CA PHE A 84 6.89 -11.46 -20.98
C PHE A 84 6.56 -11.83 -19.54
N ALA A 85 5.29 -11.65 -19.16
CA ALA A 85 4.74 -12.17 -17.92
C ALA A 85 4.04 -13.49 -18.23
N GLU A 86 4.52 -14.58 -17.65
CA GLU A 86 3.88 -15.90 -17.77
C GLU A 86 3.02 -16.14 -16.52
N THR A 87 1.70 -16.24 -16.71
CA THR A 87 0.76 -16.54 -15.64
C THR A 87 0.67 -18.05 -15.45
N GLN A 88 1.18 -18.58 -14.34
CA GLN A 88 0.93 -19.98 -13.95
C GLN A 88 -0.35 -20.09 -13.12
N GLU A 89 -1.36 -20.77 -13.66
CA GLU A 89 -2.57 -21.13 -12.91
C GLU A 89 -2.36 -22.44 -12.13
N ASP A 90 -2.66 -22.41 -10.84
CA ASP A 90 -2.71 -23.61 -9.99
C ASP A 90 -3.92 -24.47 -10.39
N GLN A 91 -3.70 -25.64 -11.01
CA GLN A 91 -4.72 -26.62 -11.43
C GLN A 91 -5.45 -27.35 -10.28
N LYS A 92 -5.86 -26.67 -9.20
CA LYS A 92 -6.71 -27.26 -8.16
C LYS A 92 -8.08 -26.60 -8.08
N ARG A 93 -9.03 -27.30 -8.70
CA ARG A 93 -10.50 -27.23 -8.64
C ARG A 93 -11.02 -26.61 -7.33
N GLY A 94 -11.54 -25.40 -7.46
CA GLY A 94 -12.18 -24.62 -6.41
C GLY A 94 -12.01 -23.14 -6.75
N GLN A 95 -12.96 -22.60 -7.51
CA GLN A 95 -13.17 -21.16 -7.65
C GLN A 95 -12.88 -20.46 -6.30
N LYS A 96 -11.92 -19.54 -6.33
CA LYS A 96 -11.45 -18.73 -5.20
C LYS A 96 -11.44 -17.27 -5.61
N GLN A 97 -12.62 -16.69 -5.71
CA GLN A 97 -12.87 -15.31 -5.33
C GLN A 97 -13.48 -15.31 -3.92
N LEU A 98 -13.30 -14.14 -3.32
CA LEU A 98 -13.73 -13.86 -1.97
C LEU A 98 -15.25 -13.68 -2.02
N SER A 99 -15.95 -14.71 -1.58
CA SER A 99 -17.33 -14.64 -1.11
C SER A 99 -17.31 -14.25 0.39
N PRO A 100 -18.30 -13.48 0.87
CA PRO A 100 -19.70 -13.89 0.79
C PRO A 100 -20.64 -12.91 0.06
N GLN A 101 -21.66 -13.49 -0.59
CA GLN A 101 -22.81 -12.81 -1.22
C GLN A 101 -23.79 -12.21 -0.20
N LYS A 102 -23.47 -12.34 1.09
CA LYS A 102 -24.09 -11.69 2.23
C LYS A 102 -22.99 -11.50 3.27
N VAL A 103 -22.48 -10.28 3.44
CA VAL A 103 -21.50 -10.03 4.50
C VAL A 103 -22.24 -10.00 5.83
N THR A 104 -22.32 -11.14 6.50
CA THR A 104 -22.69 -11.18 7.92
C THR A 104 -21.45 -10.75 8.70
N ILE A 105 -21.35 -9.45 8.97
CA ILE A 105 -20.24 -8.88 9.73
C ILE A 105 -20.41 -9.31 11.19
N HIS A 106 -19.65 -10.33 11.59
CA HIS A 106 -19.50 -10.68 13.00
C HIS A 106 -18.39 -9.82 13.59
N LEU A 107 -18.77 -8.61 14.02
CA LEU A 107 -17.90 -7.71 14.76
C LEU A 107 -17.64 -8.30 16.15
N ARG A 108 -16.35 -8.48 16.47
CA ARG A 108 -15.90 -8.76 17.84
C ARG A 108 -15.40 -7.46 18.41
N PRO A 109 -16.15 -6.79 19.29
CA PRO A 109 -15.63 -5.58 19.90
C PRO A 109 -14.52 -5.93 20.89
N GLY A 110 -13.53 -5.07 20.94
CA GLY A 110 -12.47 -5.03 21.94
C GLY A 110 -12.29 -3.57 22.33
N PHE A 111 -11.66 -3.32 23.48
CA PHE A 111 -11.51 -1.96 23.98
C PHE A 111 -10.13 -1.74 24.60
N GLY A 112 -9.60 -0.56 24.37
CA GLY A 112 -8.44 -0.01 25.03
C GLY A 112 -8.61 1.49 25.20
N SER A 113 -7.93 2.05 26.18
CA SER A 113 -7.93 3.48 26.48
C SER A 113 -6.50 4.01 26.48
N PHE A 114 -6.36 5.31 26.24
CA PHE A 114 -5.09 6.01 26.25
C PHE A 114 -5.26 7.42 26.81
N VAL A 115 -4.17 8.01 27.27
CA VAL A 115 -4.06 9.43 27.64
C VAL A 115 -2.74 9.92 27.05
N ASP A 116 -1.67 9.89 27.83
CA ASP A 116 -0.33 10.26 27.39
C ASP A 116 0.76 9.65 28.28
N LYS A 117 2.03 9.86 27.89
CA LYS A 117 3.21 9.53 28.70
C LYS A 117 3.15 10.24 30.04
N THR A 118 3.49 9.53 31.11
CA THR A 118 3.29 10.01 32.48
C THR A 118 4.50 10.79 33.02
N VAL A 119 5.09 11.64 32.20
CA VAL A 119 6.23 12.50 32.53
C VAL A 119 5.93 13.95 32.13
N LEU A 120 6.64 14.91 32.73
CA LEU A 120 6.59 16.30 32.27
C LEU A 120 7.24 16.41 30.87
N PRO A 121 6.76 17.31 29.99
CA PRO A 121 5.66 18.27 30.20
C PRO A 121 4.25 17.73 29.87
N PHE A 122 4.13 16.47 29.44
CA PHE A 122 2.85 15.91 29.00
C PHE A 122 1.85 15.75 30.15
N VAL A 123 2.34 15.37 31.33
CA VAL A 123 1.53 15.19 32.54
C VAL A 123 2.15 15.94 33.72
N ASN A 124 1.30 16.50 34.59
CA ASN A 124 1.76 17.06 35.86
C ASN A 124 2.18 15.95 36.83
N THR A 125 3.48 15.81 37.05
CA THR A 125 4.08 14.77 37.90
C THR A 125 4.03 15.07 39.40
N HIS A 126 3.37 16.15 39.82
CA HIS A 126 3.13 16.40 41.25
C HIS A 126 2.28 15.25 41.86
N PRO A 127 2.65 14.66 43.01
CA PRO A 127 1.99 13.46 43.54
C PRO A 127 0.47 13.55 43.68
N GLU A 128 -0.05 14.72 44.07
CA GLU A 128 -1.50 14.94 44.14
C GLU A 128 -2.19 14.93 42.77
N LYS A 129 -1.52 15.47 41.75
CA LYS A 129 -2.04 15.53 40.37
C LYS A 129 -1.90 14.20 39.64
N LEU A 130 -0.89 13.39 39.98
CA LEU A 130 -0.83 12.01 39.52
C LEU A 130 -1.94 11.14 40.14
N ARG A 131 -2.37 11.41 41.38
CA ARG A 131 -3.50 10.71 42.00
C ARG A 131 -4.84 11.15 41.43
N ASN A 132 -5.01 12.44 41.16
CA ASN A 132 -6.21 13.00 40.55
C ASN A 132 -5.82 14.10 39.54
N PRO A 133 -5.70 13.77 38.25
CA PRO A 133 -5.33 14.75 37.23
C PRO A 133 -6.48 15.68 36.85
N CYS A 134 -7.73 15.28 37.14
CA CYS A 134 -8.90 16.05 36.76
C CYS A 134 -8.94 17.44 37.46
N PRO A 135 -9.50 18.46 36.78
CA PRO A 135 -9.57 19.81 37.32
C PRO A 135 -10.52 19.91 38.53
N ASN A 136 -11.62 19.16 38.52
CA ASN A 136 -12.55 19.10 39.65
C ASN A 136 -12.21 17.91 40.56
N LYS A 137 -11.93 18.21 41.84
CA LYS A 137 -11.55 17.21 42.86
C LYS A 137 -12.70 16.27 43.23
N GLU A 138 -13.95 16.66 42.98
CA GLU A 138 -15.16 15.89 43.34
C GLU A 138 -15.52 14.81 42.31
N LYS A 139 -14.87 14.79 41.15
CA LYS A 139 -15.09 13.74 40.13
C LYS A 139 -14.15 12.56 40.37
N GLU A 140 -14.70 11.34 40.33
CA GLU A 140 -13.90 10.12 40.26
C GLU A 140 -13.06 10.15 38.97
N CYS A 141 -11.74 10.19 39.14
CA CYS A 141 -10.78 10.35 38.07
C CYS A 141 -9.65 9.36 38.28
N GLN A 142 -9.26 8.65 37.23
CA GLN A 142 -8.14 7.72 37.33
C GLN A 142 -6.80 8.42 37.06
N PRO A 143 -5.69 7.93 37.67
CA PRO A 143 -4.34 8.40 37.36
C PRO A 143 -4.04 8.37 35.86
N PRO A 144 -3.17 9.27 35.37
CA PRO A 144 -2.75 9.28 33.97
C PRO A 144 -1.97 8.02 33.59
N PHE A 145 -2.12 7.58 32.35
CA PHE A 145 -1.48 6.39 31.80
C PHE A 145 -1.34 6.51 30.28
N ALA A 146 -0.31 5.90 29.69
CA ALA A 146 -0.10 5.97 28.25
C ALA A 146 -1.12 5.12 27.48
N PHE A 147 -1.14 3.81 27.70
CA PHE A 147 -2.09 2.90 27.07
C PHE A 147 -2.49 1.77 28.02
N ARG A 148 -3.78 1.44 28.03
CA ARG A 148 -4.33 0.28 28.73
C ARG A 148 -5.22 -0.52 27.80
N HIS A 149 -4.88 -1.78 27.62
CA HIS A 149 -5.78 -2.75 27.02
C HIS A 149 -6.81 -3.21 28.07
N VAL A 150 -8.09 -2.95 27.83
CA VAL A 150 -9.16 -3.21 28.82
C VAL A 150 -9.87 -4.51 28.51
N LEU A 151 -10.19 -4.74 27.23
CA LEU A 151 -10.98 -5.87 26.80
C LEU A 151 -10.45 -6.45 25.49
N LYS A 152 -10.02 -7.70 25.57
CA LYS A 152 -9.69 -8.54 24.42
C LYS A 152 -10.89 -8.70 23.50
N LEU A 153 -10.65 -8.81 22.19
CA LEU A 153 -11.70 -9.01 21.19
C LEU A 153 -12.58 -10.22 21.55
N THR A 154 -13.87 -9.98 21.78
CA THR A 154 -14.83 -10.97 22.29
C THR A 154 -16.14 -10.93 21.48
N ASP A 155 -16.89 -12.04 21.49
CA ASP A 155 -18.26 -12.09 20.94
C ASP A 155 -19.32 -11.66 21.98
N ASN A 156 -18.91 -11.38 23.23
CA ASN A 156 -19.83 -11.05 24.34
C ASN A 156 -20.07 -9.54 24.46
N SER A 157 -21.21 -9.06 23.97
CA SER A 157 -21.61 -7.65 24.04
C SER A 157 -21.81 -7.14 25.47
N ASN A 158 -22.33 -7.97 26.38
CA ASN A 158 -22.57 -7.58 27.77
C ASN A 158 -21.24 -7.37 28.51
N GLN A 159 -20.25 -8.22 28.22
CA GLN A 159 -18.89 -8.03 28.72
C GLN A 159 -18.30 -6.71 28.23
N PHE A 160 -18.47 -6.39 26.94
CA PHE A 160 -18.03 -5.10 26.39
C PHE A 160 -18.67 -3.91 27.11
N GLN A 161 -20.00 -3.89 27.25
CA GLN A 161 -20.69 -2.81 27.92
C GLN A 161 -20.24 -2.66 29.39
N THR A 162 -20.04 -3.78 30.09
CA THR A 162 -19.63 -3.79 31.49
C THR A 162 -18.19 -3.30 31.66
N GLU A 163 -17.24 -3.79 30.86
CA GLU A 163 -15.82 -3.41 31.00
C GLU A 163 -15.55 -1.97 30.55
N VAL A 164 -16.26 -1.49 29.51
CA VAL A 164 -16.21 -0.08 29.09
C VAL A 164 -16.86 0.83 30.13
N GLY A 165 -18.00 0.44 30.70
CA GLY A 165 -18.70 1.22 31.72
C GLY A 165 -17.96 1.36 33.04
N LYS A 166 -16.97 0.49 33.32
CA LYS A 166 -16.08 0.59 34.48
C LYS A 166 -14.98 1.65 34.31
N GLN A 167 -14.74 2.14 33.09
CA GLN A 167 -13.64 3.08 32.85
C GLN A 167 -14.01 4.46 33.37
N LEU A 168 -13.07 5.07 34.08
CA LEU A 168 -13.18 6.45 34.55
C LEU A 168 -12.45 7.39 33.60
N ILE A 169 -12.79 8.68 33.63
CA ILE A 169 -12.01 9.69 32.91
C ILE A 169 -10.63 9.89 33.57
N SER A 170 -9.66 10.34 32.78
CA SER A 170 -8.34 10.76 33.26
C SER A 170 -8.04 12.17 32.72
N GLY A 171 -6.79 12.61 32.81
CA GLY A 171 -6.34 13.85 32.20
C GLY A 171 -4.82 13.99 32.22
N ASN A 172 -4.32 14.85 31.35
CA ASN A 172 -2.93 15.25 31.19
C ASN A 172 -2.83 16.79 31.21
N LEU A 173 -1.67 17.34 30.83
CA LEU A 173 -1.35 18.76 30.96
C LEU A 173 -1.42 19.51 29.62
N ASP A 174 -0.91 18.92 28.56
CA ASP A 174 -0.93 19.46 27.21
C ASP A 174 -2.15 18.99 26.41
N ALA A 175 -2.29 19.51 25.19
CA ALA A 175 -3.46 19.28 24.35
C ALA A 175 -3.32 18.06 23.41
N PRO A 176 -2.19 17.86 22.69
CA PRO A 176 -2.03 16.63 21.91
C PRO A 176 -1.92 15.43 22.83
N GLU A 177 -2.39 14.28 22.37
CA GLU A 177 -2.45 13.06 23.19
C GLU A 177 -1.46 11.99 22.71
N GLY A 178 -1.15 11.02 23.58
CA GLY A 178 -0.28 9.88 23.30
C GLY A 178 -0.92 8.76 22.47
N GLY A 179 -1.91 9.09 21.63
CA GLY A 179 -2.71 8.11 20.91
C GLY A 179 -1.95 7.23 19.92
N LEU A 180 -0.87 7.74 19.29
CA LEU A 180 -0.07 6.94 18.35
C LEU A 180 0.70 5.82 19.07
N ASP A 181 1.12 6.03 20.32
CA ASP A 181 1.75 4.99 21.15
C ASP A 181 0.77 3.83 21.38
N ALA A 182 -0.49 4.16 21.70
CA ALA A 182 -1.55 3.17 21.86
C ALA A 182 -1.80 2.39 20.56
N MET A 183 -1.88 3.07 19.41
CA MET A 183 -2.03 2.41 18.12
C MET A 183 -0.86 1.47 17.80
N MET A 184 0.37 1.86 18.12
CA MET A 184 1.56 1.02 17.95
C MET A 184 1.48 -0.24 18.82
N GLN A 185 1.12 -0.12 20.10
CA GLN A 185 0.94 -1.28 20.98
C GLN A 185 -0.18 -2.22 20.50
N VAL A 186 -1.31 -1.67 20.04
CA VAL A 186 -2.41 -2.48 19.47
C VAL A 186 -1.98 -3.25 18.21
N ALA A 187 -1.11 -2.67 17.39
CA ALA A 187 -0.57 -3.33 16.21
C ALA A 187 0.54 -4.34 16.55
N ALA A 188 1.35 -4.07 17.57
CA ALA A 188 2.48 -4.90 17.95
C ALA A 188 2.13 -6.09 18.86
N CYS A 189 0.98 -6.06 19.54
CA CYS A 189 0.52 -7.07 20.50
C CYS A 189 -0.68 -7.90 20.00
N PRO A 190 -0.57 -8.67 18.89
CA PRO A 190 -1.73 -9.33 18.30
C PRO A 190 -2.36 -10.43 19.18
N GLU A 191 -1.56 -11.07 20.04
CA GLU A 191 -2.02 -12.16 20.89
C GLU A 191 -2.85 -11.65 22.07
N GLU A 192 -2.41 -10.55 22.68
CA GLU A 192 -3.04 -9.85 23.79
C GLU A 192 -4.38 -9.27 23.32
N ILE A 193 -4.35 -8.50 22.21
CA ILE A 193 -5.54 -7.88 21.62
C ILE A 193 -6.52 -8.96 21.10
N GLY A 194 -6.00 -10.10 20.62
CA GLY A 194 -6.80 -11.21 20.14
C GLY A 194 -7.21 -11.10 18.66
N TRP A 195 -6.35 -10.55 17.82
CA TRP A 195 -6.64 -10.37 16.41
C TRP A 195 -6.83 -11.72 15.70
N ARG A 196 -7.87 -11.83 14.86
CA ARG A 196 -8.04 -12.96 13.93
C ARG A 196 -7.26 -12.74 12.64
N ASN A 197 -7.11 -13.80 11.86
CA ASN A 197 -6.54 -13.73 10.50
C ASN A 197 -7.62 -13.30 9.48
N VAL A 198 -8.16 -12.09 9.67
CA VAL A 198 -9.17 -11.43 8.81
C VAL A 198 -8.84 -9.95 8.70
N THR A 199 -9.61 -9.17 7.95
CA THR A 199 -9.51 -7.70 7.95
C THR A 199 -9.76 -7.14 9.35
N ARG A 200 -8.86 -6.28 9.84
CA ARG A 200 -8.88 -5.72 11.19
C ARG A 200 -9.21 -4.24 11.13
N LEU A 201 -10.21 -3.80 11.89
CA LEU A 201 -10.59 -2.39 11.98
C LEU A 201 -10.17 -1.85 13.34
N LEU A 202 -9.52 -0.70 13.36
CA LEU A 202 -9.13 0.00 14.59
C LEU A 202 -9.82 1.36 14.63
N VAL A 203 -10.81 1.54 15.50
CA VAL A 203 -11.45 2.84 15.68
C VAL A 203 -10.64 3.66 16.67
N PHE A 204 -10.13 4.81 16.22
CA PHE A 204 -9.37 5.75 17.01
C PHE A 204 -10.22 6.98 17.26
N ALA A 205 -10.66 7.19 18.51
CA ALA A 205 -11.55 8.27 18.89
C ALA A 205 -10.84 9.28 19.80
N THR A 206 -10.83 10.55 19.41
CA THR A 206 -10.27 11.66 20.19
C THR A 206 -10.85 12.98 19.71
N ASP A 207 -10.81 13.99 20.57
CA ASP A 207 -11.18 15.35 20.25
C ASP A 207 -9.97 16.27 19.97
N ASP A 208 -8.73 15.80 20.10
CA ASP A 208 -7.51 16.62 19.95
C ASP A 208 -6.44 15.98 19.03
N GLY A 209 -5.27 16.63 18.99
CA GLY A 209 -4.10 16.21 18.24
C GLY A 209 -3.42 14.96 18.79
N PHE A 210 -2.26 14.64 18.22
CA PHE A 210 -1.48 13.47 18.59
C PHE A 210 0.01 13.82 18.65
N HIS A 211 0.71 13.21 19.59
CA HIS A 211 2.17 13.24 19.65
C HIS A 211 2.81 12.22 18.69
N PHE A 212 4.00 12.55 18.20
CA PHE A 212 4.80 11.70 17.32
C PHE A 212 6.30 11.82 17.65
N ALA A 213 7.11 10.92 17.06
CA ALA A 213 8.55 10.86 17.30
C ALA A 213 9.22 12.24 17.23
N GLY A 214 10.04 12.54 18.24
CA GLY A 214 10.67 13.83 18.47
C GLY A 214 10.09 14.58 19.68
N ASP A 215 8.79 14.43 19.95
CA ASP A 215 8.13 15.13 21.06
C ASP A 215 8.61 14.63 22.42
N GLY A 216 8.93 13.33 22.55
CA GLY A 216 9.45 12.72 23.77
C GLY A 216 10.76 13.34 24.26
N LYS A 217 11.49 14.04 23.38
CA LYS A 217 12.68 14.83 23.75
C LYS A 217 12.38 15.85 24.85
N LEU A 218 11.17 16.42 24.87
CA LEU A 218 10.74 17.36 25.92
C LEU A 218 10.70 16.71 27.31
N GLY A 219 10.37 15.41 27.37
CA GLY A 219 10.40 14.61 28.60
C GLY A 219 11.71 13.86 28.83
N ALA A 220 12.78 14.25 28.13
CA ALA A 220 14.09 13.57 28.14
C ALA A 220 14.05 12.09 27.69
N ILE A 221 13.07 11.73 26.86
CA ILE A 221 12.93 10.40 26.26
C ILE A 221 13.55 10.44 24.87
N LEU A 222 14.74 9.84 24.73
CA LEU A 222 15.55 9.92 23.50
C LEU A 222 15.61 8.60 22.73
N THR A 223 15.20 7.50 23.36
CA THR A 223 15.19 6.17 22.74
C THR A 223 14.04 6.09 21.75
N PRO A 224 14.27 5.83 20.46
CA PRO A 224 13.17 5.70 19.50
C PRO A 224 12.26 4.52 19.85
N ASN A 225 10.98 4.63 19.48
CA ASN A 225 10.04 3.51 19.57
C ASN A 225 10.57 2.29 18.79
N ASP A 226 10.55 1.10 19.40
CA ASP A 226 11.12 -0.12 18.81
C ASP A 226 10.12 -0.95 18.00
N GLY A 227 8.84 -0.54 17.95
CA GLY A 227 7.77 -1.22 17.23
C GLY A 227 7.37 -2.58 17.80
N ARG A 228 7.71 -2.86 19.07
CA ARG A 228 7.44 -4.14 19.75
C ARG A 228 6.32 -4.01 20.80
N CYS A 229 5.79 -5.18 21.18
CA CYS A 229 4.81 -5.28 22.25
C CYS A 229 5.49 -5.11 23.62
N HIS A 230 4.95 -4.22 24.45
CA HIS A 230 5.42 -3.96 25.82
C HIS A 230 4.24 -3.87 26.80
N LEU A 231 3.19 -4.67 26.57
CA LEU A 231 2.06 -4.78 27.48
C LEU A 231 2.44 -5.65 28.68
N GLU A 232 2.36 -5.06 29.87
CA GLU A 232 2.54 -5.73 31.16
C GLU A 232 1.29 -5.48 32.00
N ASP A 233 0.60 -6.55 32.42
CA ASP A 233 -0.71 -6.45 33.07
C ASP A 233 -1.72 -5.62 32.24
N ASN A 234 -1.67 -5.79 30.92
CA ASN A 234 -2.45 -5.03 29.94
C ASN A 234 -2.18 -3.51 29.93
N VAL A 235 -1.07 -3.03 30.51
CA VAL A 235 -0.69 -1.62 30.53
C VAL A 235 0.67 -1.45 29.85
N TYR A 236 0.83 -0.37 29.07
CA TYR A 236 2.12 0.00 28.50
C TYR A 236 3.00 0.71 29.54
N LYS A 237 3.57 -0.05 30.48
CA LYS A 237 4.34 0.50 31.62
C LYS A 237 5.63 1.18 31.21
N ARG A 238 6.25 0.69 30.13
CA ARG A 238 7.54 1.18 29.60
C ARG A 238 7.40 2.36 28.64
N SER A 239 6.23 3.01 28.60
CA SER A 239 5.98 4.15 27.70
C SER A 239 6.95 5.31 27.90
N ASN A 240 7.51 5.47 29.10
CA ASN A 240 8.43 6.57 29.42
C ASN A 240 9.89 6.23 29.06
N GLU A 241 10.17 5.01 28.62
CA GLU A 241 11.52 4.59 28.18
C GLU A 241 11.73 4.82 26.68
N PHE A 242 10.65 4.86 25.91
CA PHE A 242 10.65 4.98 24.44
C PHE A 242 9.88 6.23 24.02
N ASP A 243 10.38 6.92 23.00
CA ASP A 243 9.71 8.04 22.35
C ASP A 243 8.41 7.56 21.68
N TYR A 244 7.56 8.51 21.29
CA TYR A 244 6.39 8.22 20.46
C TYR A 244 6.82 7.61 19.12
N PRO A 245 5.98 6.79 18.47
CA PRO A 245 6.27 6.28 17.15
C PRO A 245 6.25 7.42 16.12
N SER A 246 7.05 7.28 15.07
CA SER A 246 6.90 8.16 13.91
C SER A 246 5.66 7.76 13.11
N VAL A 247 5.05 8.72 12.40
CA VAL A 247 3.88 8.46 11.56
C VAL A 247 4.18 7.36 10.51
N GLY A 248 5.36 7.39 9.90
CA GLY A 248 5.78 6.38 8.92
C GLY A 248 6.00 5.00 9.54
N GLN A 249 6.57 4.93 10.75
CA GLN A 249 6.73 3.67 11.48
C GLN A 249 5.37 3.04 11.81
N LEU A 250 4.41 3.85 12.25
CA LEU A 250 3.05 3.39 12.51
C LEU A 250 2.36 2.93 11.22
N ALA A 251 2.46 3.70 10.14
CA ALA A 251 1.91 3.33 8.83
C ALA A 251 2.41 1.95 8.37
N HIS A 252 3.72 1.72 8.48
CA HIS A 252 4.33 0.43 8.16
C HIS A 252 3.79 -0.70 9.05
N LYS A 253 3.72 -0.49 10.37
CA LYS A 253 3.27 -1.54 11.31
C LYS A 253 1.79 -1.90 11.14
N LEU A 254 0.95 -0.90 10.86
CA LEU A 254 -0.48 -1.10 10.58
C LEU A 254 -0.68 -1.87 9.27
N ALA A 255 0.07 -1.52 8.22
CA ALA A 255 0.04 -2.23 6.94
C ALA A 255 0.51 -3.69 7.08
N GLU A 256 1.66 -3.92 7.72
CA GLU A 256 2.20 -5.26 8.04
C GLU A 256 1.17 -6.12 8.80
N SER A 257 0.44 -5.48 9.72
CA SER A 257 -0.55 -6.15 10.57
C SER A 257 -1.96 -6.22 9.94
N ASN A 258 -2.15 -5.73 8.71
CA ASN A 258 -3.45 -5.63 8.04
C ASN A 258 -4.54 -4.95 8.90
N ILE A 259 -4.17 -3.89 9.62
CA ILE A 259 -5.05 -3.08 10.46
C ILE A 259 -5.39 -1.78 9.74
N GLN A 260 -6.68 -1.52 9.60
CA GLN A 260 -7.23 -0.34 8.93
C GLN A 260 -7.79 0.62 9.99
N PRO A 261 -7.13 1.77 10.24
CA PRO A 261 -7.61 2.70 11.26
C PRO A 261 -8.76 3.58 10.74
N ILE A 262 -9.75 3.80 11.60
CA ILE A 262 -10.85 4.74 11.40
C ILE A 262 -10.70 5.83 12.45
N PHE A 263 -10.29 7.02 12.01
CA PHE A 263 -10.14 8.19 12.86
C PHE A 263 -11.51 8.86 13.04
N ALA A 264 -12.10 8.67 14.22
CA ALA A 264 -13.35 9.29 14.65
C ALA A 264 -13.01 10.52 15.49
N VAL A 265 -12.97 11.70 14.88
CA VAL A 265 -12.45 12.92 15.51
C VAL A 265 -13.41 14.08 15.42
N THR A 266 -13.35 15.01 16.37
CA THR A 266 -14.18 16.22 16.35
C THR A 266 -13.93 17.08 15.11
N GLU A 267 -14.90 17.90 14.73
CA GLU A 267 -14.87 18.70 13.48
C GLU A 267 -13.58 19.52 13.34
N ARG A 268 -13.08 20.09 14.44
CA ARG A 268 -11.84 20.87 14.48
C ARG A 268 -10.60 20.07 14.04
N MET A 269 -10.59 18.76 14.27
CA MET A 269 -9.44 17.88 14.02
C MET A 269 -9.50 17.18 12.66
N VAL A 270 -10.65 17.15 11.98
CA VAL A 270 -10.86 16.41 10.73
C VAL A 270 -9.75 16.67 9.70
N LYS A 271 -9.45 17.94 9.41
CA LYS A 271 -8.42 18.32 8.42
C LYS A 271 -7.02 17.84 8.78
N THR A 272 -6.71 17.75 10.08
CA THR A 272 -5.42 17.26 10.56
C THR A 272 -5.29 15.76 10.32
N TYR A 273 -6.34 14.99 10.68
CA TYR A 273 -6.35 13.55 10.46
C TYR A 273 -6.54 13.16 8.99
N GLU A 274 -7.16 13.99 8.16
CA GLU A 274 -7.22 13.78 6.71
C GLU A 274 -5.83 13.73 6.09
N LYS A 275 -4.91 14.63 6.50
CA LYS A 275 -3.51 14.57 6.07
C LYS A 275 -2.81 13.29 6.53
N LEU A 276 -3.16 12.78 7.70
CA LEU A 276 -2.62 11.51 8.20
C LEU A 276 -3.00 10.34 7.28
N THR A 277 -4.20 10.38 6.68
CA THR A 277 -4.65 9.34 5.73
C THR A 277 -3.91 9.33 4.40
N GLU A 278 -3.19 10.41 4.06
CA GLU A 278 -2.31 10.42 2.88
C GLU A 278 -1.09 9.51 3.11
N ILE A 279 -0.65 9.36 4.36
CA ILE A 279 0.53 8.57 4.74
C ILE A 279 0.12 7.17 5.19
N ILE A 280 -0.98 7.03 5.93
CA ILE A 280 -1.47 5.73 6.41
C ILE A 280 -2.49 5.20 5.39
N PRO A 281 -2.11 4.25 4.51
CA PRO A 281 -3.03 3.69 3.53
C PRO A 281 -4.17 2.96 4.24
N LYS A 282 -5.35 2.91 3.59
CA LYS A 282 -6.56 2.23 4.11
C LYS A 282 -7.01 2.74 5.47
N SER A 283 -6.92 4.04 5.63
CA SER A 283 -7.50 4.73 6.75
C SER A 283 -8.68 5.59 6.29
N ALA A 284 -9.59 5.86 7.21
CA ALA A 284 -10.72 6.74 6.98
C ALA A 284 -10.85 7.73 8.13
N VAL A 285 -11.34 8.94 7.84
CA VAL A 285 -11.69 9.94 8.84
C VAL A 285 -13.20 10.12 8.82
N GLY A 286 -13.79 10.23 10.01
CA GLY A 286 -15.17 10.61 10.20
C GLY A 286 -15.31 11.64 11.31
N THR A 287 -16.25 12.56 11.15
CA THR A 287 -16.56 13.59 12.14
C THR A 287 -17.35 12.99 13.30
N LEU A 288 -16.75 12.97 14.48
CA LEU A 288 -17.37 12.57 15.74
C LEU A 288 -18.05 13.78 16.38
N SER A 289 -19.29 13.62 16.83
CA SER A 289 -19.97 14.61 17.66
C SER A 289 -19.29 14.73 19.03
N ASP A 290 -19.35 15.89 19.69
CA ASP A 290 -18.69 16.12 20.98
C ASP A 290 -19.19 15.17 22.10
N ASP A 291 -20.40 14.63 21.96
CA ASP A 291 -20.98 13.62 22.86
C ASP A 291 -20.77 12.17 22.40
N SER A 292 -20.07 11.98 21.27
CA SER A 292 -19.81 10.69 20.61
C SER A 292 -21.07 9.90 20.21
N SER A 293 -22.25 10.52 20.18
CA SER A 293 -23.53 9.83 19.91
C SER A 293 -23.62 9.21 18.51
N ASN A 294 -22.88 9.75 17.53
CA ASN A 294 -22.90 9.32 16.14
C ASN A 294 -21.85 8.24 15.79
N VAL A 295 -21.10 7.72 16.78
CA VAL A 295 -19.97 6.80 16.55
C VAL A 295 -20.35 5.54 15.76
N VAL A 296 -21.54 4.98 15.99
CA VAL A 296 -22.00 3.77 15.29
C VAL A 296 -22.21 4.03 13.80
N GLN A 297 -22.80 5.18 13.46
CA GLN A 297 -23.04 5.58 12.07
C GLN A 297 -21.71 5.88 11.37
N LEU A 298 -20.79 6.53 12.08
CA LEU A 298 -19.44 6.84 11.60
C LEU A 298 -18.69 5.56 11.22
N ILE A 299 -18.66 4.56 12.10
CA ILE A 299 -17.98 3.28 11.82
C ILE A 299 -18.58 2.61 10.59
N LYS A 300 -19.91 2.66 10.44
CA LYS A 300 -20.60 2.06 9.29
C LYS A 300 -20.23 2.74 7.98
N ALA A 301 -20.25 4.08 7.95
CA ALA A 301 -19.87 4.87 6.78
C ALA A 301 -18.37 4.72 6.44
N ALA A 302 -17.50 4.70 7.45
CA ALA A 302 -16.08 4.51 7.27
C ALA A 302 -15.76 3.11 6.74
N TYR A 303 -16.44 2.07 7.22
CA TYR A 303 -16.31 0.72 6.68
C TYR A 303 -16.74 0.65 5.22
N GLU A 304 -17.88 1.25 4.87
CA GLU A 304 -18.35 1.30 3.48
C GLU A 304 -17.31 1.97 2.57
N LYS A 305 -16.75 3.11 3.00
CA LYS A 305 -15.68 3.84 2.30
C LYS A 305 -14.38 3.03 2.16
N LEU A 306 -13.97 2.33 3.21
CA LEU A 306 -12.78 1.48 3.19
C LEU A 306 -12.98 0.27 2.27
N SER A 307 -14.16 -0.33 2.31
CA SER A 307 -14.51 -1.47 1.46
C SER A 307 -14.63 -1.09 -0.02
N SER A 308 -14.92 0.19 -0.31
CA SER A 308 -15.05 0.69 -1.67
C SER A 308 -13.75 1.13 -2.31
N ARG A 309 -12.61 1.17 -1.58
CA ARG A 309 -11.32 1.57 -2.15
C ARG A 309 -10.34 0.41 -2.17
N VAL A 310 -9.83 0.10 -3.35
CA VAL A 310 -8.92 -1.03 -3.60
C VAL A 310 -7.55 -0.50 -3.97
N PHE A 311 -6.54 -0.97 -3.25
CA PHE A 311 -5.13 -0.67 -3.52
C PHE A 311 -4.40 -1.96 -3.91
N LEU A 312 -3.49 -1.83 -4.88
CA LEU A 312 -2.55 -2.88 -5.28
C LEU A 312 -1.12 -2.37 -5.13
N GLU A 313 -0.33 -3.04 -4.29
CA GLU A 313 1.05 -2.64 -3.97
C GLU A 313 1.97 -3.86 -4.06
N HIS A 314 3.26 -3.62 -4.25
CA HIS A 314 4.30 -4.66 -4.23
C HIS A 314 5.14 -4.55 -2.96
N GLY A 315 5.77 -5.66 -2.57
CA GLY A 315 6.79 -5.66 -1.52
C GLY A 315 8.05 -4.86 -1.89
N THR A 316 9.09 -4.96 -1.06
CA THR A 316 10.37 -4.30 -1.30
C THR A 316 11.01 -4.77 -2.62
N LEU A 317 11.35 -3.82 -3.48
CA LEU A 317 12.02 -4.07 -4.76
C LEU A 317 13.51 -3.69 -4.70
N PRO A 318 14.40 -4.38 -5.43
CA PRO A 318 15.77 -3.94 -5.65
C PRO A 318 15.82 -2.72 -6.58
N ASP A 319 16.82 -1.85 -6.43
CA ASP A 319 16.97 -0.59 -7.18
C ASP A 319 16.98 -0.74 -8.72
N THR A 320 17.27 -1.95 -9.20
CA THR A 320 17.29 -2.29 -10.63
C THR A 320 15.90 -2.55 -11.21
N LEU A 321 14.87 -2.66 -10.38
CA LEU A 321 13.49 -2.93 -10.80
C LEU A 321 12.58 -1.79 -10.39
N ARG A 322 11.81 -1.26 -11.34
CA ARG A 322 10.72 -0.31 -11.09
C ARG A 322 9.42 -0.95 -11.55
N VAL A 323 8.37 -0.81 -10.76
CA VAL A 323 7.03 -1.27 -11.13
C VAL A 323 6.11 -0.06 -11.18
N THR A 324 5.30 0.02 -12.23
CA THR A 324 4.21 0.98 -12.35
C THR A 324 2.90 0.21 -12.51
N TYR A 325 1.79 0.89 -12.28
CA TYR A 325 0.45 0.31 -12.30
C TYR A 325 -0.49 1.18 -13.10
N ASP A 326 -1.24 0.52 -13.97
CA ASP A 326 -2.43 1.06 -14.63
C ASP A 326 -3.67 0.52 -13.92
N SER A 327 -4.53 1.42 -13.45
CA SER A 327 -5.76 1.12 -12.71
C SER A 327 -6.97 1.43 -13.57
N PHE A 328 -7.75 0.41 -13.92
CA PHE A 328 -9.00 0.53 -14.68
C PHE A 328 -10.19 0.27 -13.75
N CYS A 329 -10.79 1.35 -13.27
CA CYS A 329 -11.80 1.33 -12.22
C CYS A 329 -13.22 1.24 -12.77
N SER A 330 -14.13 0.67 -11.99
CA SER A 330 -15.53 0.46 -12.39
C SER A 330 -16.35 1.74 -12.57
N ASN A 331 -15.86 2.86 -12.03
CA ASN A 331 -16.46 4.18 -12.17
C ASN A 331 -16.05 4.90 -13.48
N GLY A 332 -15.29 4.24 -14.36
CA GLY A 332 -14.79 4.81 -15.61
C GLY A 332 -13.50 5.62 -15.47
N VAL A 333 -12.95 5.75 -14.25
CA VAL A 333 -11.63 6.37 -14.03
C VAL A 333 -10.53 5.39 -14.43
N SER A 334 -9.57 5.86 -15.21
CA SER A 334 -8.36 5.13 -15.56
C SER A 334 -7.13 5.92 -15.15
N ASN A 335 -6.34 5.40 -14.24
CA ASN A 335 -5.09 6.00 -13.77
C ASN A 335 -3.93 5.19 -14.30
N VAL A 336 -3.10 5.77 -15.16
CA VAL A 336 -1.96 5.08 -15.79
C VAL A 336 -0.62 5.51 -15.19
N ASN A 337 0.38 4.63 -15.27
CA ASN A 337 1.77 4.85 -14.84
C ASN A 337 1.91 5.32 -13.39
N GLN A 338 1.12 4.77 -12.48
CA GLN A 338 1.17 5.12 -11.06
C GLN A 338 2.10 4.19 -10.27
N PRO A 339 2.71 4.63 -9.15
CA PRO A 339 3.55 3.78 -8.31
C PRO A 339 2.77 2.68 -7.58
N ARG A 340 1.43 2.78 -7.53
CA ARG A 340 0.53 1.79 -6.96
C ARG A 340 -0.78 1.75 -7.73
N GLY A 341 -1.47 0.62 -7.68
CA GLY A 341 -2.85 0.53 -8.14
C GLY A 341 -3.79 1.22 -7.15
N ASP A 342 -4.71 2.05 -7.64
CA ASP A 342 -5.70 2.75 -6.82
C ASP A 342 -7.04 2.88 -7.57
N CYS A 343 -8.07 2.23 -7.03
CA CYS A 343 -9.45 2.39 -7.47
C CYS A 343 -10.36 2.74 -6.31
N ASP A 344 -11.11 3.83 -6.47
CA ASP A 344 -12.10 4.29 -5.50
C ASP A 344 -13.54 4.00 -5.97
N ASN A 345 -14.49 4.00 -5.02
CA ASN A 345 -15.91 3.72 -5.25
C ASN A 345 -16.22 2.38 -5.95
N VAL A 346 -15.42 1.36 -5.66
CA VAL A 346 -15.62 -0.02 -6.09
C VAL A 346 -16.82 -0.63 -5.36
N ARG A 347 -17.76 -1.21 -6.10
CA ARG A 347 -18.96 -1.85 -5.52
C ARG A 347 -18.75 -3.35 -5.38
N ILE A 348 -19.39 -3.93 -4.37
CA ILE A 348 -19.38 -5.38 -4.14
C ILE A 348 -19.88 -6.10 -5.41
N GLY A 349 -19.09 -7.07 -5.89
CA GLY A 349 -19.40 -7.88 -7.06
C GLY A 349 -19.04 -7.24 -8.41
N ILE A 350 -18.50 -6.02 -8.45
CA ILE A 350 -18.03 -5.39 -9.69
C ILE A 350 -16.50 -5.52 -9.78
N PRO A 351 -15.97 -6.13 -10.85
CA PRO A 351 -14.53 -6.28 -11.00
C PRO A 351 -13.84 -4.97 -11.37
N VAL A 352 -12.61 -4.78 -10.86
CA VAL A 352 -11.65 -3.76 -11.31
C VAL A 352 -10.42 -4.46 -11.87
N ARG A 353 -9.70 -3.81 -12.77
CA ARG A 353 -8.50 -4.37 -13.39
C ARG A 353 -7.30 -3.50 -13.07
N PHE A 354 -6.22 -4.12 -12.60
CA PHE A 354 -4.92 -3.48 -12.47
C PHE A 354 -3.95 -4.17 -13.43
N GLN A 355 -3.16 -3.39 -14.14
CA GLN A 355 -2.08 -3.88 -15.00
C GLN A 355 -0.76 -3.38 -14.42
N PRO A 356 0.03 -4.26 -13.78
CA PRO A 356 1.38 -3.92 -13.36
C PRO A 356 2.34 -4.00 -14.56
N ASP A 357 3.11 -2.95 -14.75
CA ASP A 357 4.17 -2.89 -15.76
C ASP A 357 5.54 -2.86 -15.07
N LEU A 358 6.41 -3.79 -15.45
CA LEU A 358 7.78 -3.87 -14.93
C LEU A 358 8.72 -3.11 -15.87
N LEU A 359 9.37 -2.09 -15.32
CA LEU A 359 10.42 -1.33 -15.98
C LEU A 359 11.77 -1.78 -15.40
N GLU A 360 12.53 -2.54 -16.18
CA GLU A 360 13.90 -2.91 -15.81
C GLU A 360 14.85 -1.72 -15.99
N GLY A 361 15.58 -1.36 -14.93
CA GLY A 361 16.81 -0.60 -15.02
C GLY A 361 17.96 -1.50 -15.50
N SER A 362 19.03 -0.90 -16.01
CA SER A 362 20.20 -1.60 -16.56
C SER A 362 20.65 -2.79 -15.68
N LEU A 363 20.45 -4.00 -16.20
CA LEU A 363 20.70 -5.26 -15.46
C LEU A 363 22.18 -5.43 -15.09
N PRO A 364 22.51 -5.69 -13.80
CA PRO A 364 23.84 -6.14 -13.41
C PRO A 364 24.16 -7.53 -13.98
N VAL A 365 25.46 -7.79 -14.19
CA VAL A 365 26.03 -8.94 -14.91
C VAL A 365 25.72 -10.32 -14.27
N THR A 366 25.07 -10.36 -13.11
CA THR A 366 24.76 -11.57 -12.34
C THR A 366 23.38 -11.49 -11.64
N ALA A 367 22.29 -11.34 -12.39
CA ALA A 367 20.95 -11.41 -11.83
C ALA A 367 20.53 -12.88 -11.56
N ARG A 368 20.51 -13.29 -10.28
CA ARG A 368 19.72 -14.46 -9.84
C ARG A 368 18.24 -14.09 -9.89
N ARG A 369 17.35 -15.06 -10.20
CA ARG A 369 15.89 -14.89 -10.09
C ARG A 369 15.53 -14.38 -8.69
N LYS A 370 14.84 -13.24 -8.61
CA LYS A 370 14.18 -12.76 -7.39
C LYS A 370 12.68 -12.78 -7.65
N CYS A 371 11.95 -13.58 -6.86
CA CYS A 371 10.49 -13.60 -6.87
C CYS A 371 10.04 -12.48 -5.89
N THR A 372 9.27 -11.49 -6.36
CA THR A 372 8.65 -10.45 -5.51
C THR A 372 7.15 -10.70 -5.41
N GLN A 373 6.61 -10.61 -4.19
CA GLN A 373 5.18 -10.77 -3.93
C GLN A 373 4.44 -9.44 -4.20
N VAL A 374 3.31 -9.54 -4.90
CA VAL A 374 2.37 -8.44 -5.12
C VAL A 374 1.12 -8.76 -4.31
N ASP A 375 0.80 -7.90 -3.35
CA ASP A 375 -0.27 -8.16 -2.39
C ASP A 375 -1.48 -7.26 -2.67
N GLY A 376 -2.64 -7.89 -2.86
CA GLY A 376 -3.93 -7.22 -2.93
C GLY A 376 -4.44 -6.92 -1.53
N LEU A 377 -4.30 -5.68 -1.06
CA LEU A 377 -4.50 -5.38 0.36
C LEU A 377 -5.98 -5.33 0.81
N ALA A 378 -6.95 -5.68 -0.02
CA ALA A 378 -8.38 -5.51 0.31
C ALA A 378 -8.97 -6.63 1.18
N TRP A 379 -8.44 -7.85 1.06
CA TRP A 379 -8.98 -9.04 1.70
C TRP A 379 -7.84 -10.03 1.92
N GLY A 380 -7.44 -10.22 3.19
CA GLY A 380 -6.23 -10.96 3.55
C GLY A 380 -6.01 -12.24 2.74
N GLN A 381 -5.04 -12.19 1.81
CA GLN A 381 -4.48 -13.36 1.16
C GLN A 381 -2.95 -13.23 1.15
N ALA A 382 -2.35 -13.41 2.33
CA ALA A 382 -0.97 -13.85 2.40
C ALA A 382 -0.96 -15.39 2.42
N ARG A 383 -0.47 -16.01 1.35
CA ARG A 383 0.00 -17.39 1.41
C ARG A 383 1.47 -17.42 0.99
N ASP A 384 2.30 -17.74 1.97
CA ASP A 384 3.68 -18.12 1.76
C ASP A 384 3.74 -19.39 0.88
N ARG A 385 4.37 -19.27 -0.28
CA ARG A 385 4.84 -20.40 -1.08
C ARG A 385 6.23 -20.10 -1.61
N SER A 386 7.21 -20.45 -0.80
CA SER A 386 8.64 -20.40 -1.05
C SER A 386 9.16 -21.42 -2.10
N GLN A 387 8.39 -21.80 -3.13
CA GLN A 387 8.83 -22.75 -4.15
C GLN A 387 8.51 -22.24 -5.56
N CYS A 388 9.44 -21.46 -6.14
CA CYS A 388 9.45 -21.13 -7.57
C CYS A 388 9.92 -22.40 -8.35
N PRO A 389 9.14 -22.98 -9.29
CA PRO A 389 9.55 -24.17 -10.02
C PRO A 389 10.74 -23.89 -10.95
N SER A 390 11.67 -24.84 -11.00
CA SER A 390 12.86 -24.81 -11.84
C SER A 390 12.51 -25.13 -13.30
N LEU A 391 12.37 -24.10 -14.12
CA LEU A 391 12.44 -24.21 -15.57
C LEU A 391 13.60 -23.37 -16.09
N VAL A 392 14.70 -24.04 -16.41
CA VAL A 392 15.83 -23.49 -17.14
C VAL A 392 15.52 -23.64 -18.63
N GLN A 393 15.35 -22.53 -19.35
CA GLN A 393 15.63 -22.42 -20.79
C GLN A 393 15.55 -20.94 -21.23
N PHE A 394 16.68 -20.36 -21.65
CA PHE A 394 16.73 -19.41 -22.77
C PHE A 394 17.06 -20.31 -23.98
N PRO A 395 16.28 -20.31 -25.08
CA PRO A 395 16.21 -19.20 -26.02
C PRO A 395 14.78 -18.95 -26.55
N CYS A 396 14.56 -17.78 -27.17
CA CYS A 396 13.38 -17.35 -27.93
C CYS A 396 12.36 -18.45 -28.30
N PHE A 397 11.13 -18.44 -27.75
CA PHE A 397 9.86 -18.66 -28.49
C PHE A 397 8.57 -18.69 -27.62
N GLN A 398 7.52 -18.08 -28.19
CA GLN A 398 6.05 -18.35 -28.27
C GLN A 398 5.12 -18.54 -27.05
N ILE A 399 4.19 -17.59 -26.77
CA ILE A 399 2.76 -17.42 -27.18
C ILE A 399 1.75 -18.29 -26.39
N LEU A 400 0.82 -17.64 -25.65
CA LEU A 400 -0.64 -17.59 -25.91
C LEU A 400 -1.33 -16.56 -24.98
N SER A 401 -2.27 -15.79 -25.57
CA SER A 401 -3.09 -14.76 -24.94
C SER A 401 -4.34 -15.33 -24.28
N GLU A 402 -4.83 -14.76 -23.17
CA GLU A 402 -6.23 -14.30 -23.03
C GLU A 402 -6.55 -13.64 -21.67
N ALA A 403 -7.69 -12.95 -21.65
CA ALA A 403 -8.14 -11.95 -20.69
C ALA A 403 -8.62 -12.51 -19.34
N ALA A 404 -8.29 -11.80 -18.25
CA ALA A 404 -8.81 -12.09 -16.92
C ALA A 404 -10.19 -11.44 -16.69
N THR A 405 -11.21 -12.29 -16.59
CA THR A 405 -12.51 -12.06 -15.97
C THR A 405 -12.49 -12.69 -14.57
N VAL A 406 -12.98 -11.96 -13.57
CA VAL A 406 -12.83 -12.30 -12.13
C VAL A 406 -13.72 -13.51 -11.74
N PRO A 407 -13.17 -14.66 -11.28
CA PRO A 407 -13.95 -15.87 -11.00
C PRO A 407 -14.06 -16.28 -9.51
N VAL A 408 -15.32 -16.25 -9.02
CA VAL A 408 -16.11 -16.73 -7.83
C VAL A 408 -15.48 -16.95 -6.47
#